data_AF-A0A7Z9PVY4-F1
#
_entry.id   AF-A0A7Z9PVY4-F1
#
_cell.length_a   1.000
_cell.length_b   1.000
_cell.length_c   1.000
_cell.angle_alpha   90.00
_cell.angle_beta   90.00
_cell.angle_gamma   90.00
#
_symmetry.space_group_name_H-M   'P 1'
#
loop_
_entity.id
_entity.type
_entity.pdbx_description
1 polymer ?
#
loop_
_entity_poly.entity_id
_entity_poly.type
_entity_poly.pdbx_seq_one_letter_code
_entity_poly.pdbx_strand_id
1 'polypeptide(L)'
;MDDMEMRVNGSGDFELIIRQGPDTTTIVEETATGQRIVNGPSGTYSVAGRGTGVIFATGSINSLHGQNKGDHTIAVDFDSSKNIEISGNITRSDTAIGAKPAVTDDRLGLVAEHVYVADESVLPRNVATPLYLYATILATQRFEVKNAHSGSPGSMALFGGVSGKYTRRVTFTPCLSSLAKSTES
;
A
#
# COMPACT_ATOMS: atom_id res chain seq x y z
N MET A 1 -4.35 -1.83 18.23
CA MET A 1 -4.27 -2.73 17.07
C MET A 1 -2.99 -2.36 16.36
N ASP A 2 -2.21 -3.35 15.94
CA ASP A 2 -0.92 -3.08 15.31
C ASP A 2 -1.13 -2.79 13.83
N ASP A 3 -0.66 -1.64 13.36
CA ASP A 3 -0.82 -1.23 11.98
C ASP A 3 0.25 -0.25 11.51
N MET A 4 0.37 -0.15 10.19
CA MET A 4 1.22 0.77 9.49
C MET A 4 0.39 1.57 8.50
N GLU A 5 0.36 2.89 8.68
CA GLU A 5 -0.46 3.82 7.91
C GLU A 5 0.46 4.84 7.23
N MET A 6 0.35 4.95 5.91
CA MET A 6 0.96 6.05 5.15
C MET A 6 -0.04 7.20 5.01
N ARG A 7 0.42 8.44 5.15
CA ARG A 7 -0.42 9.61 4.90
C ARG A 7 0.38 10.75 4.31
N VAL A 8 -0.36 11.68 3.71
CA VAL A 8 0.14 13.01 3.38
C VAL A 8 -0.44 13.97 4.40
N ASN A 9 0.41 14.63 5.18
CA ASN A 9 -0.05 15.51 6.24
C ASN A 9 -0.56 16.86 5.69
N GLY A 10 -1.07 17.73 6.56
CA GLY A 10 -1.60 19.04 6.17
C GLY A 10 -0.56 19.98 5.53
N SER A 11 0.73 19.72 5.72
CA SER A 11 1.83 20.44 5.07
C SER A 11 2.20 19.88 3.70
N GLY A 12 1.57 18.77 3.29
CA GLY A 12 1.91 18.06 2.06
C GLY A 12 3.12 17.13 2.19
N ASP A 13 3.59 16.83 3.40
CA ASP A 13 4.72 15.95 3.63
C ASP A 13 4.28 14.49 3.74
N PHE A 14 5.17 13.57 3.36
CA PHE A 14 4.96 12.15 3.60
C PHE A 14 5.11 11.84 5.08
N GLU A 15 4.18 11.05 5.61
CA GLU A 15 4.21 10.59 6.98
C GLU A 15 3.82 9.11 7.07
N LEU A 16 4.61 8.36 7.82
CA LEU A 16 4.36 6.96 8.14
C LEU A 16 4.09 6.82 9.63
N ILE A 17 2.95 6.25 9.99
CA ILE A 17 2.56 5.95 11.37
C ILE A 17 2.64 4.45 11.56
N ILE A 18 3.31 4.02 12.63
CA ILE A 18 3.49 2.64 13.00
C ILE A 18 2.94 2.49 14.42
N ARG A 19 1.86 1.74 14.59
CA ARG A 19 1.26 1.44 15.89
C ARG A 19 1.60 0.00 16.26
N GLN A 20 2.13 -0.20 17.47
CA GLN A 20 2.55 -1.51 18.00
C GLN A 20 2.16 -1.59 19.47
N GLY A 21 1.05 -2.27 19.76
CA GLY A 21 0.45 -2.29 21.10
C GLY A 21 0.08 -0.87 21.56
N PRO A 22 0.62 -0.39 22.71
CA PRO A 22 0.40 0.97 23.19
C PRO A 22 1.29 2.01 22.49
N ASP A 23 2.32 1.57 21.77
CA ASP A 23 3.34 2.44 21.21
C ASP A 23 2.96 2.94 19.83
N THR A 24 3.30 4.20 19.55
CA THR A 24 3.17 4.80 18.21
C THR A 24 4.49 5.45 17.84
N THR A 25 5.00 5.06 16.67
CA THR A 25 6.12 5.73 16.02
C THR A 25 5.63 6.43 14.76
N THR A 26 6.00 7.68 14.59
CA THR A 26 5.67 8.49 13.43
C THR A 26 6.96 8.94 12.75
N ILE A 27 7.07 8.68 11.45
CA ILE A 27 8.16 9.15 10.60
C ILE A 27 7.60 10.21 9.67
N VAL A 28 8.13 11.43 9.71
CA VAL A 28 7.75 12.53 8.81
C VAL A 28 8.94 12.86 7.92
N GLU A 29 8.73 12.93 6.61
CA GLU A 29 9.71 13.45 5.67
C GLU A 29 9.34 14.87 5.27
N GLU A 30 9.94 15.84 5.96
CA GLU A 30 9.67 17.25 5.74
C GLU A 30 10.29 17.72 4.43
N THR A 31 9.45 18.12 3.49
CA THR A 31 9.86 18.60 2.17
C THR A 31 10.56 19.95 2.27
N ALA A 32 10.08 20.83 3.17
CA ALA A 32 10.59 22.19 3.31
C ALA A 32 12.03 22.22 3.87
N THR A 33 12.33 21.35 4.83
CA THR A 33 13.63 21.32 5.51
C THR A 33 14.55 20.23 4.94
N GLY A 34 14.00 19.29 4.16
CA GLY A 34 14.73 18.13 3.65
C GLY A 34 15.15 17.15 4.76
N GLN A 35 14.45 17.16 5.90
CA GLN A 35 14.76 16.33 7.06
C GLN A 35 13.79 15.16 7.19
N ARG A 36 14.25 14.10 7.85
CA ARG A 36 13.38 13.04 8.36
C ARG A 36 13.28 13.17 9.88
N ILE A 37 12.07 13.32 10.38
CA ILE A 37 11.76 13.36 11.81
C ILE A 37 11.15 12.03 12.21
N VAL A 38 11.69 11.40 13.26
CA VAL A 38 11.16 10.18 13.86
C VAL A 38 10.71 10.50 15.27
N ASN A 39 9.40 10.46 15.49
CA ASN A 39 8.77 10.59 16.80
C ASN A 39 8.39 9.21 17.30
N GLY A 40 9.06 8.69 18.32
CA GLY A 40 8.75 7.39 18.90
C GLY A 40 8.57 7.45 20.42
N PRO A 41 8.28 6.31 21.05
CA PRO A 41 8.12 6.22 22.51
C PRO A 41 9.36 6.68 23.29
N SER A 42 10.54 6.54 22.68
CA SER A 42 11.83 6.93 23.27
C SER A 42 12.20 8.40 23.03
N GLY A 43 11.40 9.16 22.27
CA GLY A 43 11.62 10.57 21.98
C GLY A 43 11.58 10.91 20.49
N THR A 44 11.97 12.15 20.18
CA THR A 44 12.03 12.70 18.83
C THR A 44 13.48 12.75 18.34
N TYR A 45 13.71 12.25 17.13
CA TYR A 45 15.00 12.27 16.46
C TYR A 45 14.86 12.94 15.09
N SER A 46 15.76 13.87 14.78
CA SER A 46 15.86 14.44 13.43
C SER A 46 17.12 13.89 12.74
N VAL A 47 16.95 13.47 11.50
CA VAL A 47 18.02 12.97 10.63
C VAL A 47 18.09 13.88 9.41
N ALA A 48 19.31 14.31 9.08
CA ALA A 48 19.55 15.10 7.88
C ALA A 48 19.29 14.26 6.63
N GLY A 49 18.56 14.84 5.66
CA GLY A 49 18.13 14.14 4.47
C GLY A 49 16.85 13.34 4.68
N ARG A 50 16.14 13.06 3.59
CA ARG A 50 14.91 12.25 3.59
C ARG A 50 15.19 10.74 3.59
N GLY A 51 16.45 10.32 3.80
CA GLY A 51 16.86 8.91 3.71
C GLY A 51 16.80 8.35 2.28
N THR A 52 16.83 7.02 2.18
CA THR A 52 16.87 6.29 0.89
C THR A 52 15.49 5.96 0.32
N GLY A 53 14.41 6.38 0.99
CA GLY A 53 13.04 5.94 0.69
C GLY A 53 12.75 4.49 1.09
N VAL A 54 13.72 3.78 1.67
CA VAL A 54 13.53 2.39 2.13
C VAL A 54 13.14 2.38 3.60
N ILE A 55 12.01 1.76 3.90
CA ILE A 55 11.53 1.46 5.25
C ILE A 55 11.64 -0.05 5.43
N PHE A 56 12.55 -0.48 6.32
CA PHE A 56 12.77 -1.89 6.61
C PHE A 56 12.21 -2.25 7.99
N ALA A 57 11.25 -3.17 8.02
CA ALA A 57 10.68 -3.72 9.24
C ALA A 57 11.27 -5.12 9.52
N THR A 58 11.76 -5.32 10.74
CA THR A 58 12.30 -6.60 11.20
C THR A 58 11.22 -7.64 11.50
N GLY A 59 9.98 -7.19 11.72
CA GLY A 59 8.80 -8.02 11.92
C GLY A 59 7.87 -8.04 10.70
N SER A 60 6.85 -8.89 10.76
CA SER A 60 5.74 -8.82 9.80
C SER A 60 4.94 -7.54 9.99
N ILE A 61 4.40 -7.01 8.89
CA ILE A 61 3.44 -5.92 8.90
C ILE A 61 2.05 -6.55 8.76
N ASN A 62 1.26 -6.53 9.84
CA ASN A 62 -0.04 -7.21 9.88
C ASN A 62 -1.17 -6.36 9.28
N SER A 63 -0.91 -5.09 9.01
CA SER A 63 -1.88 -4.15 8.48
C SER A 63 -1.12 -2.99 7.84
N LEU A 64 -1.19 -2.88 6.51
CA LEU A 64 -0.63 -1.77 5.72
C LEU A 64 -1.72 -1.12 4.88
N HIS A 65 -1.81 0.21 4.95
CA HIS A 65 -2.72 1.01 4.15
C HIS A 65 -2.29 2.48 4.10
N GLY A 66 -3.04 3.29 3.35
CA GLY A 66 -2.92 4.74 3.34
C GLY A 66 -2.50 5.33 2.00
N GLN A 67 -1.96 6.55 2.02
CA GLN A 67 -1.58 7.32 0.84
C GLN A 67 -0.07 7.55 0.80
N ASN A 68 0.57 7.08 -0.27
CA ASN A 68 1.98 7.32 -0.53
C ASN A 68 2.23 8.69 -1.18
N LYS A 69 3.38 9.29 -0.87
CA LYS A 69 3.92 10.46 -1.56
C LYS A 69 5.44 10.33 -1.70
N GLY A 70 5.97 10.49 -2.90
CA GLY A 70 7.37 10.25 -3.23
C GLY A 70 7.70 8.77 -3.49
N ASP A 71 9.00 8.49 -3.63
CA ASP A 71 9.53 7.18 -3.96
C ASP A 71 9.88 6.39 -2.69
N HIS A 72 9.00 5.46 -2.32
CA HIS A 72 9.17 4.62 -1.14
C HIS A 72 9.20 3.14 -1.46
N THR A 73 9.95 2.39 -0.65
CA THR A 73 9.89 0.93 -0.60
C THR A 73 9.71 0.48 0.85
N ILE A 74 8.65 -0.27 1.12
CA ILE A 74 8.43 -0.92 2.40
C ILE A 74 8.85 -2.38 2.24
N ALA A 75 9.86 -2.77 3.00
CA ALA A 75 10.40 -4.12 3.01
C ALA A 75 10.29 -4.72 4.41
N VAL A 76 10.00 -6.01 4.47
CA VAL A 76 10.18 -6.83 5.68
C VAL A 76 11.36 -7.77 5.49
N ASP A 77 11.81 -8.40 6.56
CA ASP A 77 12.80 -9.49 6.51
C ASP A 77 12.26 -10.71 5.73
N PHE A 78 12.37 -10.63 4.40
CA PHE A 78 11.81 -11.57 3.44
C PHE A 78 12.55 -12.91 3.36
N ASP A 79 13.69 -13.03 4.04
CA ASP A 79 14.43 -14.29 4.17
C ASP A 79 14.03 -15.07 5.45
N SER A 80 13.23 -14.44 6.34
CA SER A 80 12.84 -14.96 7.65
C SER A 80 11.33 -15.19 7.81
N SER A 81 10.61 -15.48 6.72
CA SER A 81 9.15 -15.74 6.73
C SER A 81 8.32 -14.60 7.30
N LYS A 82 8.77 -13.36 7.07
CA LYS A 82 8.00 -12.16 7.37
C LYS A 82 7.14 -11.75 6.19
N ASN A 83 5.96 -11.25 6.54
CA ASN A 83 4.89 -10.99 5.60
C ASN A 83 4.43 -9.55 5.69
N ILE A 84 3.82 -9.07 4.59
CA ILE A 84 3.05 -7.82 4.57
C ILE A 84 1.59 -8.18 4.31
N GLU A 85 0.70 -7.73 5.18
CA GLU A 85 -0.75 -7.83 5.00
C GLU A 85 -1.34 -6.45 4.71
N ILE A 86 -1.94 -6.31 3.53
CA ILE A 86 -2.61 -5.10 3.07
C ILE A 86 -4.04 -5.14 3.58
N SER A 87 -4.38 -4.19 4.45
CA SER A 87 -5.63 -4.13 5.19
C SER A 87 -6.51 -2.95 4.75
N GLY A 88 -6.08 -2.15 3.78
CA GLY A 88 -6.81 -1.01 3.25
C GLY A 88 -6.32 -0.57 1.88
N ASN A 89 -6.93 0.48 1.35
CA ASN A 89 -6.45 1.10 0.12
C ASN A 89 -5.00 1.55 0.30
N ILE A 90 -4.20 1.34 -0.73
CA ILE A 90 -2.87 1.92 -0.87
C ILE A 90 -2.97 2.86 -2.06
N THR A 91 -3.10 4.15 -1.80
CA THR A 91 -3.26 5.20 -2.81
C THR A 91 -1.98 6.00 -2.95
N ARG A 92 -2.01 6.98 -3.83
CA ARG A 92 -0.91 7.94 -4.03
C ARG A 92 -1.44 9.36 -4.04
N SER A 93 -0.57 10.34 -3.81
CA SER A 93 -0.95 11.75 -3.71
C SER A 93 -1.09 12.44 -5.07
N ASP A 94 -0.33 11.98 -6.07
CA ASP A 94 -0.27 12.55 -7.42
C ASP A 94 -1.40 12.07 -8.37
N THR A 95 -2.22 11.10 -7.96
CA THR A 95 -3.21 10.46 -8.84
C THR A 95 -4.53 10.27 -8.12
N ALA A 96 -5.62 10.64 -8.79
CA ALA A 96 -6.97 10.42 -8.30
C ALA A 96 -7.26 8.91 -8.10
N ILE A 97 -7.96 8.58 -7.02
CA ILE A 97 -8.32 7.19 -6.71
C ILE A 97 -9.15 6.60 -7.85
N GLY A 98 -8.69 5.45 -8.35
CA GLY A 98 -9.25 4.70 -9.47
C GLY A 98 -8.72 5.10 -10.85
N ALA A 99 -7.95 6.18 -10.96
CA ALA A 99 -7.31 6.58 -12.21
C ALA A 99 -5.98 5.84 -12.42
N LYS A 100 -5.66 5.51 -13.67
CA LYS A 100 -4.32 5.06 -14.01
C LYS A 100 -3.33 6.21 -13.76
N PRO A 101 -2.20 5.97 -13.06
CA PRO A 101 -1.18 6.99 -12.90
C PRO A 101 -0.66 7.52 -14.24
N ALA A 102 -0.65 8.85 -14.37
CA ALA A 102 -0.12 9.55 -15.54
C ALA A 102 1.31 10.04 -15.32
N VAL A 103 1.70 10.24 -14.06
CA VAL A 103 3.03 10.67 -13.63
C VAL A 103 3.67 9.61 -12.74
N THR A 104 4.96 9.75 -12.48
CA THR A 104 5.76 8.73 -11.79
C THR A 104 6.41 9.23 -10.51
N ASP A 105 5.88 10.29 -9.92
CA ASP A 105 6.51 10.97 -8.78
C ASP A 105 6.24 10.21 -7.47
N ASP A 106 5.05 9.65 -7.32
CA ASP A 106 4.70 8.82 -6.16
C ASP A 106 4.76 7.34 -6.52
N ARG A 107 5.85 6.67 -6.12
CA ARG A 107 6.02 5.22 -6.31
C ARG A 107 6.11 4.51 -4.97
N LEU A 108 5.44 3.38 -4.89
CA LEU A 108 5.54 2.48 -3.75
C LEU A 108 5.97 1.09 -4.19
N GLY A 109 7.04 0.59 -3.59
CA GLY A 109 7.46 -0.80 -3.65
C GLY A 109 7.08 -1.53 -2.36
N LEU A 110 6.57 -2.76 -2.47
CA LEU A 110 6.38 -3.66 -1.33
C LEU A 110 7.24 -4.91 -1.53
N VAL A 111 8.05 -5.26 -0.53
CA VAL A 111 8.96 -6.41 -0.60
C VAL A 111 8.79 -7.30 0.63
N ALA A 112 8.41 -8.56 0.44
CA ALA A 112 8.20 -9.52 1.52
C ALA A 112 8.39 -10.97 1.05
N GLU A 113 8.41 -11.93 1.99
CA GLU A 113 8.33 -13.35 1.61
C GLU A 113 6.94 -13.65 1.03
N HIS A 114 5.90 -13.34 1.82
CA HIS A 114 4.51 -13.35 1.37
C HIS A 114 3.86 -11.97 1.49
N VAL A 115 3.10 -11.59 0.47
CA VAL A 115 2.22 -10.41 0.50
C VAL A 115 0.77 -10.89 0.44
N TYR A 116 0.02 -10.55 1.47
CA TYR A 116 -1.39 -10.87 1.60
C TYR A 116 -2.25 -9.63 1.42
N VAL A 117 -3.40 -9.80 0.79
CA VAL A 117 -4.50 -8.84 0.90
C VAL A 117 -5.53 -9.42 1.87
N ALA A 118 -5.86 -8.66 2.91
CA ALA A 118 -6.74 -9.07 4.00
C ALA A 118 -8.12 -9.51 3.50
N ASP A 119 -8.78 -10.34 4.32
CA ASP A 119 -10.10 -10.91 4.00
C ASP A 119 -11.21 -9.85 3.85
N GLU A 120 -12.28 -10.21 3.12
CA GLU A 120 -13.47 -9.38 2.94
C GLU A 120 -14.17 -9.01 4.25
N SER A 121 -14.04 -9.83 5.30
CA SER A 121 -14.57 -9.50 6.63
C SER A 121 -13.87 -8.28 7.27
N VAL A 122 -12.63 -8.01 6.86
CA VAL A 122 -11.82 -6.85 7.30
C VAL A 122 -11.97 -5.68 6.31
N LEU A 123 -12.11 -5.99 5.01
CA LEU A 123 -12.31 -5.02 3.95
C LEU A 123 -13.46 -5.43 3.04
N PRO A 124 -14.69 -4.93 3.24
CA PRO A 124 -15.81 -5.28 2.36
C PRO A 124 -15.51 -4.84 0.93
N ARG A 125 -15.38 -5.81 0.02
CA ARG A 125 -15.04 -5.57 -1.37
C ARG A 125 -16.31 -5.44 -2.18
N ASN A 126 -16.66 -4.21 -2.51
CA ASN A 126 -17.79 -3.93 -3.38
C ASN A 126 -17.34 -3.99 -4.85
N VAL A 127 -18.15 -4.57 -5.75
CA VAL A 127 -17.91 -4.49 -7.20
C VAL A 127 -18.02 -3.07 -7.74
N ALA A 128 -18.78 -2.19 -7.07
CA ALA A 128 -18.89 -0.77 -7.41
C ALA A 128 -17.71 0.06 -6.89
N THR A 129 -17.03 -0.40 -5.84
CA THR A 129 -15.91 0.30 -5.21
C THR A 129 -14.82 -0.71 -4.85
N PRO A 130 -13.89 -1.01 -5.79
CA PRO A 130 -12.82 -1.97 -5.56
C PRO A 130 -11.85 -1.51 -4.47
N LEU A 131 -11.08 -2.46 -3.94
CA LEU A 131 -9.83 -2.15 -3.24
C LEU A 131 -8.81 -1.60 -4.24
N TYR A 132 -8.25 -0.44 -3.95
CA TYR A 132 -7.28 0.23 -4.81
C TYR A 132 -5.86 0.06 -4.28
N LEU A 133 -4.99 -0.54 -5.09
CA LEU A 133 -3.59 -0.76 -4.78
C LEU A 133 -2.68 -0.07 -5.79
N TYR A 134 -1.96 0.96 -5.36
CA TYR A 134 -1.01 1.72 -6.17
C TYR A 134 0.43 1.38 -5.76
N ALA A 135 0.82 0.11 -5.92
CA ALA A 135 2.12 -0.37 -5.52
C ALA A 135 2.68 -1.42 -6.49
N THR A 136 4.00 -1.47 -6.61
CA THR A 136 4.71 -2.61 -7.19
C THR A 136 5.01 -3.60 -6.08
N ILE A 137 4.54 -4.84 -6.24
CA ILE A 137 4.62 -5.88 -5.23
C ILE A 137 5.64 -6.92 -5.66
N LEU A 138 6.65 -7.13 -4.84
CA LEU A 138 7.64 -8.19 -4.96
C LEU A 138 7.50 -9.14 -3.78
N ALA A 139 6.83 -10.27 -4.02
CA ALA A 139 6.74 -11.34 -3.04
C ALA A 139 7.70 -12.47 -3.44
N THR A 140 8.75 -12.72 -2.65
CA THR A 140 9.77 -13.72 -3.03
C THR A 140 9.18 -15.12 -3.16
N GLN A 141 8.11 -15.42 -2.41
CA GLN A 141 7.37 -16.67 -2.55
C GLN A 141 5.93 -16.49 -3.05
N ARG A 142 5.10 -15.69 -2.38
CA ARG A 142 3.64 -15.74 -2.62
C ARG A 142 2.98 -14.37 -2.52
N PHE A 143 2.24 -14.01 -3.57
CA PHE A 143 1.22 -12.97 -3.49
C PHE A 143 -0.16 -13.63 -3.47
N GLU A 144 -0.95 -13.39 -2.42
CA GLU A 144 -2.25 -14.01 -2.25
C GLU A 144 -3.31 -13.04 -1.73
N VAL A 145 -4.48 -13.16 -2.30
CA VAL A 145 -5.68 -12.47 -1.85
C VAL A 145 -6.46 -13.45 -0.98
N LYS A 146 -6.45 -13.24 0.35
CA LYS A 146 -7.17 -14.09 1.30
C LYS A 146 -8.67 -13.80 1.18
N ASN A 147 -9.50 -14.85 1.06
CA ASN A 147 -10.95 -14.79 1.24
C ASN A 147 -11.29 -15.92 2.22
N ALA A 148 -11.89 -15.59 3.36
CA ALA A 148 -12.21 -16.55 4.41
C ALA A 148 -13.57 -17.23 4.22
N HIS A 149 -14.45 -16.77 3.31
CA HIS A 149 -15.87 -17.16 3.37
C HIS A 149 -16.63 -17.51 2.07
N SER A 150 -16.18 -17.26 0.83
CA SER A 150 -17.12 -17.53 -0.31
C SER A 150 -16.59 -17.69 -1.74
N GLY A 151 -15.28 -17.86 -1.96
CA GLY A 151 -14.79 -18.31 -3.27
C GLY A 151 -14.82 -17.27 -4.40
N SER A 152 -15.09 -15.98 -4.12
CA SER A 152 -14.81 -14.88 -5.03
C SER A 152 -14.19 -13.70 -4.25
N PRO A 153 -12.94 -13.31 -4.52
CA PRO A 153 -12.18 -12.34 -3.71
C PRO A 153 -12.63 -10.87 -3.89
N GLY A 154 -13.90 -10.60 -4.21
CA GLY A 154 -14.40 -9.25 -4.48
C GLY A 154 -13.68 -8.57 -5.65
N SER A 155 -13.81 -7.24 -5.77
CA SER A 155 -13.14 -6.48 -6.84
C SER A 155 -11.91 -5.73 -6.30
N MET A 156 -10.83 -5.75 -7.10
CA MET A 156 -9.57 -5.08 -6.78
C MET A 156 -8.99 -4.45 -8.04
N ALA A 157 -8.51 -3.22 -7.92
CA ALA A 157 -7.82 -2.49 -8.98
C ALA A 157 -6.37 -2.27 -8.55
N LEU A 158 -5.45 -2.88 -9.29
CA LEU A 158 -4.01 -2.80 -9.06
C LEU A 158 -3.37 -1.94 -10.14
N PHE A 159 -2.69 -0.88 -9.70
CA PHE A 159 -1.93 0.03 -10.53
C PHE A 159 -0.44 -0.10 -10.17
N GLY A 160 0.19 -1.14 -10.70
CA GLY A 160 1.58 -1.51 -10.47
C GLY A 160 1.90 -2.90 -11.05
N GLY A 161 3.09 -3.41 -10.75
CA GLY A 161 3.49 -4.78 -11.10
C GLY A 161 3.36 -5.74 -9.93
N VAL A 162 3.19 -7.03 -10.21
CA VAL A 162 3.33 -8.11 -9.22
C VAL A 162 4.36 -9.10 -9.74
N SER A 163 5.34 -9.42 -8.91
CA SER A 163 6.29 -10.49 -9.14
C SER A 163 6.32 -11.43 -7.94
N GLY A 164 6.25 -12.73 -8.20
CA GLY A 164 6.45 -13.74 -7.17
C GLY A 164 6.41 -15.16 -7.74
N LYS A 165 6.95 -16.12 -6.97
CA LYS A 165 7.05 -17.53 -7.40
C LYS A 165 5.67 -18.15 -7.64
N TYR A 166 4.69 -17.82 -6.80
CA TYR A 166 3.30 -18.21 -6.97
C TYR A 166 2.39 -16.98 -6.94
N THR A 167 1.87 -16.60 -8.10
CA THR A 167 0.83 -15.56 -8.22
C THR A 167 -0.49 -16.26 -8.51
N ARG A 168 -1.41 -16.28 -7.53
CA ARG A 168 -2.77 -16.73 -7.82
C ARG A 168 -3.48 -15.62 -8.61
N ARG A 169 -3.88 -15.95 -9.83
CA ARG A 169 -4.39 -15.00 -10.85
C ARG A 169 -5.54 -14.16 -10.27
N VAL A 170 -5.31 -12.86 -10.15
CA VAL A 170 -6.37 -11.86 -9.92
C VAL A 170 -7.05 -11.64 -11.28
N THR A 171 -8.31 -12.04 -11.41
CA THR A 171 -9.09 -11.78 -12.62
C THR A 171 -9.51 -10.32 -12.60
N PHE A 172 -8.90 -9.50 -13.45
CA PHE A 172 -9.34 -8.13 -13.70
C PHE A 172 -10.56 -8.19 -14.63
N THR A 173 -11.73 -7.80 -14.13
CA THR A 173 -12.88 -7.53 -14.99
C THR A 173 -12.77 -6.08 -15.46
N PRO A 174 -12.45 -5.80 -16.74
CA PRO A 174 -12.52 -4.44 -17.24
C PRO A 174 -13.97 -3.96 -17.14
N CYS A 175 -14.20 -2.85 -16.43
CA CYS A 175 -15.48 -2.14 -16.49
C CYS A 175 -15.57 -1.49 -17.88
N LEU A 176 -16.14 -2.21 -18.83
CA LEU A 176 -16.56 -1.65 -20.12
C LEU A 176 -17.69 -0.66 -19.83
N SER A 177 -17.37 0.63 -19.80
CA SER A 177 -18.37 1.68 -19.94
C SER A 177 -19.11 1.42 -21.25
N SER A 178 -20.41 1.12 -21.16
CA SER A 178 -21.27 0.98 -22.33
C SER A 178 -21.29 2.30 -23.10
N LEU A 179 -20.54 2.40 -24.20
CA LEU A 179 -20.81 3.41 -25.21
C LEU A 179 -22.19 3.09 -25.80
N ALA A 180 -23.14 3.98 -25.54
CA ALA A 180 -24.44 3.98 -26.18
C ALA A 180 -24.28 3.98 -27.71
N LYS A 181 -24.85 2.98 -28.37
CA LYS A 181 -25.16 3.09 -29.80
C LYS A 181 -26.25 4.15 -29.95
N SER A 182 -25.87 5.34 -30.38
CA SER A 182 -26.76 6.30 -31.02
C SER A 182 -27.29 5.65 -32.30
N THR A 183 -28.54 5.19 -32.28
CA THR A 183 -29.28 4.84 -33.49
C THR A 183 -29.57 6.12 -34.27
N GLU A 184 -28.99 6.21 -35.46
CA GLU A 184 -29.52 7.07 -36.53
C GLU A 184 -30.91 6.57 -36.92
N SER A 185 -31.88 7.48 -36.88
CA SER A 185 -33.11 7.46 -37.66
C SER A 185 -33.66 8.87 -37.72
#